data_AF-A0A2S5W0R5-F1
#
_entry.id   AF-A0A2S5W0R5-F1
#
_cell.length_a   1.000
_cell.length_b   1.000
_cell.length_c   1.000
_cell.angle_alpha   90.00
_cell.angle_beta   90.00
_cell.angle_gamma   90.00
#
_symmetry.space_group_name_H-M   'P 1'
#
loop_
_entity.id
_entity.type
_entity.pdbx_description
1 polymer ?
#
loop_
_entity_poly.entity_id
_entity_poly.type
_entity_poly.pdbx_seq_one_letter_code
_entity_poly.pdbx_strand_id
1 'polypeptide(L)'
;MTHPTSAPTPGSPSARAAQPAAAQFESAHPTTAQPTTALPTTALLEQLITLAGRSPSPHNTQPWSPHIVAPAALADAVSEADAHADADAAPAASAPAAAPIASPPSLAGPMVEVCVVPSRTLPAGDPSFRDVVLSLGAWVESFAIGAAEHGYDTHVEALPLLSQLEDLPLTGPADRARPVLRVRLEPAGAAESEAGATTPPTGATTTTTASGTTTDPNATNAAPAGAATNATSAATAPGTTGAPTGAGTTAASRR
;
A
#
# COMPACT_ATOMS: atom_id res chain seq x y z
N MET A 1 55.93 41.78 -17.03
CA MET A 1 54.88 42.46 -16.25
C MET A 1 53.67 41.55 -16.22
N THR A 2 53.56 40.73 -15.18
CA THR A 2 52.52 39.71 -14.99
C THR A 2 51.76 40.07 -13.74
N HIS A 3 50.46 40.38 -13.86
CA HIS A 3 49.57 40.61 -12.73
C HIS A 3 48.93 39.28 -12.30
N PRO A 4 48.90 38.94 -10.99
CA PRO A 4 48.14 37.81 -10.49
C PRO A 4 46.66 38.18 -10.34
N THR A 5 45.78 37.34 -10.89
CA THR A 5 44.32 37.39 -10.71
C THR A 5 43.96 36.72 -9.39
N SER A 6 43.44 37.50 -8.43
CA SER A 6 42.91 37.01 -7.15
C SER A 6 41.61 36.25 -7.35
N ALA A 7 41.50 35.06 -6.74
CA ALA A 7 40.28 34.28 -6.66
C ALA A 7 39.35 34.79 -5.54
N PRO A 8 38.02 34.70 -5.71
CA PRO A 8 37.06 35.13 -4.70
C PRO A 8 36.92 34.14 -3.54
N THR A 9 36.91 34.68 -2.32
CA THR A 9 36.67 34.00 -1.04
C THR A 9 35.23 33.48 -0.93
N PRO A 10 34.98 32.21 -0.55
CA PRO A 10 33.63 31.72 -0.28
C PRO A 10 33.07 32.34 1.01
N GLY A 11 31.88 32.92 0.91
CA GLY A 11 31.18 33.57 2.02
C GLY A 11 30.70 32.56 3.08
N SER A 12 30.89 32.92 4.34
CA SER A 12 30.45 32.19 5.52
C SER A 12 28.91 32.01 5.54
N PRO A 13 28.39 30.84 5.95
CA PRO A 13 26.96 30.64 6.13
C PRO A 13 26.46 31.41 7.37
N SER A 14 25.52 32.34 7.17
CA SER A 14 24.79 33.00 8.26
C SER A 14 24.04 31.97 9.11
N ALA A 15 24.35 31.95 10.40
CA ALA A 15 23.62 31.21 11.41
C ALA A 15 22.17 31.72 11.49
N ARG A 16 21.23 30.92 10.99
CA ARG A 16 19.78 31.14 11.12
C ARG A 16 19.37 30.73 12.53
N ALA A 17 18.95 31.72 13.33
CA ALA A 17 18.46 31.53 14.68
C ALA A 17 17.31 30.51 14.72
N ALA A 18 17.42 29.53 15.61
CA ALA A 18 16.40 28.55 15.91
C ALA A 18 15.19 29.24 16.57
N GLN A 19 14.05 29.23 15.88
CA GLN A 19 12.76 29.58 16.47
C GLN A 19 12.20 28.33 17.17
N PRO A 20 11.88 28.37 18.47
CA PRO A 20 11.20 27.28 19.13
C PRO A 20 9.73 27.25 18.68
N ALA A 21 9.40 26.33 17.78
CA ALA A 21 8.02 26.00 17.44
C ALA A 21 7.41 25.17 18.59
N ALA A 22 6.94 25.85 19.63
CA ALA A 22 6.02 25.26 20.60
C ALA A 22 4.65 25.10 19.92
N ALA A 23 4.46 23.99 19.22
CA ALA A 23 3.17 23.60 18.69
C ALA A 23 2.23 23.29 19.86
N GLN A 24 1.20 24.10 19.98
CA GLN A 24 0.03 23.84 20.81
C GLN A 24 -0.65 22.58 20.25
N PHE A 25 -0.44 21.44 20.89
CA PHE A 25 -1.26 20.25 20.67
C PHE A 25 -2.62 20.52 21.33
N GLU A 26 -3.50 21.13 20.56
CA GLU A 26 -4.91 21.27 20.91
C GLU A 26 -5.51 19.86 20.80
N SER A 27 -5.74 19.25 21.97
CA SER A 27 -6.35 17.92 22.12
C SER A 27 -7.78 17.93 21.57
N ALA A 28 -7.93 17.72 20.27
CA ALA A 28 -9.22 17.45 19.66
C ALA A 28 -9.75 16.13 20.24
N HIS A 29 -10.85 16.23 20.97
CA HIS A 29 -11.61 15.06 21.42
C HIS A 29 -11.96 14.18 20.20
N PRO A 30 -11.86 12.84 20.29
CA PRO A 30 -12.32 11.97 19.23
C PRO A 30 -13.83 12.20 19.08
N THR A 31 -14.22 12.86 17.98
CA THR A 31 -15.60 12.85 17.52
C THR A 31 -15.94 11.37 17.29
N THR A 32 -16.83 10.83 18.12
CA THR A 32 -17.39 9.51 17.95
C THR A 32 -18.07 9.47 16.57
N ALA A 33 -17.36 8.93 15.57
CA ALA A 33 -17.89 8.77 14.23
C ALA A 33 -19.18 7.93 14.34
N GLN A 34 -20.27 8.42 13.75
CA GLN A 34 -21.48 7.62 13.62
C GLN A 34 -21.14 6.39 12.77
N PRO A 35 -21.63 5.19 13.12
CA PRO A 35 -21.40 4.00 12.30
C PRO A 35 -22.04 4.22 10.93
N THR A 36 -21.21 4.31 9.90
CA THR A 36 -21.67 4.27 8.52
C THR A 36 -22.23 2.88 8.26
N THR A 37 -23.34 2.76 7.55
CA THR A 37 -23.89 1.48 7.06
C THR A 37 -23.92 1.40 5.54
N ALA A 38 -23.48 2.47 4.86
CA ALA A 38 -23.43 2.56 3.42
C ALA A 38 -22.26 1.76 2.85
N LEU A 39 -22.45 1.22 1.64
CA LEU A 39 -21.37 0.61 0.88
C LEU A 39 -20.34 1.68 0.46
N PRO A 40 -19.04 1.33 0.41
CA PRO A 40 -18.01 2.25 -0.04
C PRO A 40 -18.25 2.64 -1.51
N THR A 41 -18.12 3.93 -1.81
CA THR A 41 -18.25 4.42 -3.20
C THR A 41 -16.90 4.37 -3.92
N THR A 42 -16.92 4.28 -5.26
CA THR A 42 -15.71 4.37 -6.09
C THR A 42 -14.94 5.68 -5.82
N ALA A 43 -15.65 6.79 -5.67
CA ALA A 43 -15.04 8.10 -5.40
C ALA A 43 -14.28 8.11 -4.06
N LEU A 44 -14.82 7.47 -3.03
CA LEU A 44 -14.11 7.29 -1.76
C LEU A 44 -12.83 6.45 -1.96
N LEU A 45 -12.93 5.31 -2.65
CA LEU A 45 -11.76 4.46 -2.91
C LEU A 45 -10.66 5.21 -3.68
N GLU A 46 -11.01 6.04 -4.67
CA GLU A 46 -10.06 6.89 -5.40
C GLU A 46 -9.35 7.90 -4.49
N GLN A 47 -10.08 8.51 -3.55
CA GLN A 47 -9.50 9.43 -2.56
C GLN A 47 -8.54 8.70 -1.63
N LEU A 48 -8.92 7.51 -1.14
CA LEU A 48 -8.07 6.69 -0.28
C LEU A 48 -6.82 6.19 -1.01
N ILE A 49 -6.95 5.78 -2.27
CA ILE A 49 -5.80 5.43 -3.13
C ILE A 49 -4.86 6.64 -3.28
N THR A 50 -5.41 7.83 -3.49
CA THR A 50 -4.62 9.07 -3.62
C THR A 50 -3.89 9.40 -2.32
N LEU A 51 -4.53 9.21 -1.16
CA LEU A 51 -3.92 9.38 0.15
C LEU A 51 -2.78 8.37 0.37
N ALA A 52 -3.05 7.08 0.17
CA ALA A 52 -2.07 6.00 0.31
C ALA A 52 -0.92 6.10 -0.70
N GLY A 53 -1.12 6.74 -1.85
CA GLY A 53 -0.04 7.05 -2.79
C GLY A 53 1.07 7.93 -2.22
N ARG A 54 0.86 8.56 -1.05
CA ARG A 54 1.85 9.39 -0.34
C ARG A 54 2.70 8.60 0.65
N SER A 55 2.45 7.30 0.81
CA SER A 55 3.20 6.46 1.74
C SER A 55 4.69 6.40 1.38
N PRO A 56 5.57 6.26 2.38
CA PRO A 56 7.01 6.14 2.13
C PRO A 56 7.36 4.84 1.40
N SER A 57 8.42 4.90 0.58
CA SER A 57 9.04 3.73 -0.07
C SER A 57 10.55 3.96 -0.26
N PRO A 58 11.37 2.91 -0.37
CA PRO A 58 12.80 3.00 -0.67
C PRO A 58 13.04 3.83 -1.91
N HIS A 59 13.93 4.81 -1.78
CA HIS A 59 14.26 5.75 -2.86
C HIS A 59 13.03 6.44 -3.48
N ASN A 60 11.90 6.49 -2.75
CA ASN A 60 10.63 7.00 -3.24
C ASN A 60 10.19 6.36 -4.57
N THR A 61 10.49 5.07 -4.76
CA THR A 61 10.20 4.33 -5.99
C THR A 61 8.71 4.06 -6.18
N GLN A 62 7.94 3.97 -5.10
CA GLN A 62 6.49 3.72 -5.09
C GLN A 62 6.13 2.49 -5.94
N PRO A 63 6.52 1.27 -5.51
CA PRO A 63 6.44 0.05 -6.31
C PRO A 63 5.02 -0.53 -6.46
N TRP A 64 3.97 0.24 -6.14
CA TRP A 64 2.57 -0.19 -6.15
C TRP A 64 1.80 0.38 -7.35
N SER A 65 0.80 -0.38 -7.82
CA SER A 65 -0.21 0.03 -8.78
C SER A 65 -1.59 -0.47 -8.32
N PRO A 66 -2.32 0.34 -7.55
CA PRO A 66 -3.68 0.02 -7.12
C PRO A 66 -4.68 0.23 -8.27
N HIS A 67 -5.73 -0.58 -8.30
CA HIS A 67 -6.88 -0.38 -9.17
C HIS A 67 -8.16 -0.88 -8.51
N ILE A 68 -9.28 -0.26 -8.85
CA ILE A 68 -10.59 -0.61 -8.31
C ILE A 68 -11.18 -1.72 -9.18
N VAL A 69 -11.69 -2.77 -8.53
CA VAL A 69 -12.44 -3.84 -9.19
C VAL A 69 -13.86 -3.88 -8.65
N ALA A 70 -14.81 -4.07 -9.55
CA ALA A 70 -16.21 -4.26 -9.19
C ALA A 70 -16.39 -5.64 -8.56
N PRO A 71 -17.36 -5.81 -7.63
CA PRO A 71 -17.71 -7.13 -7.13
C PRO A 71 -18.20 -8.03 -8.27
N ALA A 72 -17.80 -9.31 -8.24
CA ALA A 72 -18.13 -10.29 -9.29
C ALA A 72 -19.65 -10.37 -9.59
N ALA A 73 -20.49 -10.20 -8.57
CA ALA A 73 -21.96 -10.21 -8.73
C ALA A 73 -22.50 -9.06 -9.59
N LEU A 74 -21.78 -7.94 -9.71
CA LEU A 74 -22.16 -6.85 -10.61
C LEU A 74 -21.69 -7.13 -12.04
N ALA A 75 -20.52 -7.77 -12.21
CA ALA A 75 -19.92 -8.03 -13.52
C ALA A 75 -20.75 -9.03 -14.36
N ASP A 76 -21.33 -10.05 -13.74
CA ASP A 76 -22.24 -10.98 -14.42
C ASP A 76 -23.57 -10.30 -14.81
N ALA A 77 -24.11 -9.42 -13.96
CA ALA A 77 -25.36 -8.70 -14.23
C ALA A 77 -25.25 -7.67 -15.37
N VAL A 78 -24.06 -7.07 -15.60
CA VAL A 78 -23.86 -6.18 -16.75
C VAL A 78 -23.62 -6.95 -18.06
N SER A 79 -23.21 -8.23 -18.01
CA SER A 79 -23.11 -9.09 -19.21
C SER A 79 -24.45 -9.70 -19.64
N GLU A 80 -25.35 -10.02 -18.71
CA GLU A 80 -26.66 -10.57 -19.06
C GLU A 80 -27.63 -9.53 -19.64
N ALA A 81 -27.46 -8.24 -19.30
CA ALA A 81 -28.32 -7.17 -19.81
C ALA A 81 -28.10 -6.84 -21.31
N ASP A 82 -26.99 -7.25 -21.91
CA ASP A 82 -26.69 -7.06 -23.34
C ASP A 82 -27.08 -8.28 -24.21
N ALA A 83 -27.58 -9.36 -23.60
CA ALA A 83 -27.79 -10.65 -24.27
C ALA A 83 -29.26 -11.10 -24.39
N HIS A 84 -30.25 -10.21 -24.25
CA HIS A 84 -31.67 -10.56 -24.43
C HIS A 84 -32.42 -9.63 -25.39
N ALA A 85 -32.11 -9.77 -26.68
CA ALA A 85 -33.08 -9.57 -27.75
C ALA A 85 -33.10 -10.83 -28.62
N ASP A 86 -34.31 -11.33 -28.88
CA ASP A 86 -34.66 -12.52 -29.68
C ASP A 86 -34.46 -13.90 -29.03
N ALA A 87 -35.54 -14.44 -28.42
CA ALA A 87 -36.26 -15.57 -29.01
C ALA A 87 -37.44 -16.02 -28.13
N ASP A 88 -38.59 -16.09 -28.80
CA ASP A 88 -39.83 -16.76 -28.42
C ASP A 88 -39.66 -18.29 -28.37
N ALA A 89 -40.00 -18.92 -27.24
CA ALA A 89 -40.55 -20.29 -27.18
C ALA A 89 -40.77 -20.76 -25.73
N ALA A 90 -41.96 -21.27 -25.45
CA ALA A 90 -42.32 -22.10 -24.30
C ALA A 90 -43.09 -23.34 -24.82
N PRO A 91 -43.42 -24.37 -24.02
CA PRO A 91 -42.86 -24.81 -22.72
C PRO A 91 -42.63 -26.35 -22.64
N ALA A 92 -41.92 -26.82 -21.60
CA ALA A 92 -42.28 -28.06 -20.90
C ALA A 92 -41.63 -28.15 -19.51
N ALA A 93 -42.46 -28.43 -18.51
CA ALA A 93 -42.15 -28.41 -17.10
C ALA A 93 -41.34 -29.63 -16.62
N SER A 94 -40.39 -29.37 -15.71
CA SER A 94 -39.95 -30.33 -14.69
C SER A 94 -39.57 -29.54 -13.44
N ALA A 95 -40.10 -29.97 -12.30
CA ALA A 95 -39.97 -29.29 -11.01
C ALA A 95 -38.50 -29.29 -10.53
N PRO A 96 -37.99 -28.19 -9.94
CA PRO A 96 -36.63 -28.14 -9.43
C PRO A 96 -36.54 -28.84 -8.07
N ALA A 97 -35.55 -29.71 -7.94
CA ALA A 97 -35.05 -30.19 -6.66
C ALA A 97 -34.53 -28.99 -5.84
N ALA A 98 -34.81 -28.99 -4.54
CA ALA A 98 -34.42 -27.93 -3.61
C ALA A 98 -32.92 -27.64 -3.71
N ALA A 99 -32.58 -26.48 -4.27
CA ALA A 99 -31.23 -25.95 -4.27
C ALA A 99 -30.74 -25.78 -2.82
N PRO A 100 -29.44 -25.99 -2.54
CA PRO A 100 -28.88 -25.57 -1.27
C PRO A 100 -29.17 -24.08 -1.11
N ILE A 101 -29.67 -23.69 0.06
CA ILE A 101 -29.79 -22.30 0.49
C ILE A 101 -28.40 -21.68 0.37
N ALA A 102 -28.12 -21.07 -0.77
CA ALA A 102 -26.94 -20.28 -0.98
C ALA A 102 -27.00 -19.18 0.06
N SER A 103 -25.98 -19.07 0.91
CA SER A 103 -25.75 -17.87 1.70
C SER A 103 -25.99 -16.66 0.80
N PRO A 104 -26.74 -15.64 1.25
CA PRO A 104 -27.00 -14.48 0.41
C PRO A 104 -25.65 -13.99 -0.14
N PRO A 105 -25.57 -13.61 -1.43
CA PRO A 105 -24.35 -13.02 -1.94
C PRO A 105 -24.08 -11.82 -1.04
N SER A 106 -23.01 -11.91 -0.25
CA SER A 106 -22.54 -10.79 0.54
C SER A 106 -22.44 -9.63 -0.45
N LEU A 107 -23.14 -8.53 -0.18
CA LEU A 107 -23.15 -7.32 -1.00
C LEU A 107 -21.73 -6.75 -0.97
N ALA A 108 -20.82 -7.40 -1.69
CA ALA A 108 -19.43 -7.01 -1.76
C ALA A 108 -19.45 -5.67 -2.48
N GLY A 109 -19.04 -4.60 -1.79
CA GLY A 109 -18.81 -3.32 -2.44
C GLY A 109 -17.67 -3.42 -3.45
N PRO A 110 -17.39 -2.33 -4.19
CA PRO A 110 -16.15 -2.23 -4.94
C PRO A 110 -14.95 -2.43 -4.00
N MET A 111 -13.88 -3.04 -4.52
CA MET A 111 -12.66 -3.34 -3.76
C MET A 111 -11.43 -2.85 -4.51
N VAL A 112 -10.29 -2.81 -3.83
CA VAL A 112 -9.01 -2.37 -4.41
C VAL A 112 -8.07 -3.56 -4.53
N GLU A 113 -7.51 -3.77 -5.70
CA GLU A 113 -6.42 -4.72 -5.92
C GLU A 113 -5.11 -3.97 -6.15
N VAL A 114 -4.05 -4.41 -5.48
CA VAL A 114 -2.72 -3.78 -5.57
C VAL A 114 -1.78 -4.73 -6.29
N CYS A 115 -1.20 -4.24 -7.38
CA CYS A 115 -0.16 -4.93 -8.13
C CYS A 115 1.20 -4.31 -7.82
N VAL A 116 2.28 -5.08 -7.95
CA VAL A 116 3.64 -4.53 -7.92
C VAL A 116 4.00 -4.02 -9.32
N VAL A 117 4.75 -2.92 -9.39
CA VAL A 117 5.34 -2.39 -10.63
C VAL A 117 6.80 -2.86 -10.70
N PRO A 118 7.13 -3.88 -11.51
CA PRO A 118 8.49 -4.41 -11.69
C PRO A 118 9.59 -3.36 -11.80
N SER A 119 9.39 -2.39 -12.70
CA SER A 119 10.36 -1.33 -13.02
C SER A 119 10.61 -0.33 -11.89
N ARG A 120 9.88 -0.43 -10.77
CA ARG A 120 10.04 0.38 -9.56
C ARG A 120 10.57 -0.44 -8.38
N THR A 121 10.86 -1.72 -8.58
CA THR A 121 11.58 -2.52 -7.59
C THR A 121 13.09 -2.26 -7.70
N LEU A 122 13.84 -2.64 -6.67
CA LEU A 122 15.30 -2.46 -6.63
C LEU A 122 16.02 -3.80 -6.44
N PRO A 123 16.03 -4.73 -7.41
CA PRO A 123 16.55 -6.09 -7.20
C PRO A 123 18.00 -6.16 -6.70
N ALA A 124 18.83 -5.18 -7.06
CA ALA A 124 20.20 -5.08 -6.56
C ALA A 124 20.31 -4.49 -5.14
N GLY A 125 19.40 -3.58 -4.76
CA GLY A 125 19.38 -2.92 -3.45
C GLY A 125 18.55 -3.67 -2.41
N ASP A 126 17.55 -4.42 -2.86
CA ASP A 126 16.64 -5.25 -2.09
C ASP A 126 16.49 -6.63 -2.77
N PRO A 127 17.52 -7.49 -2.69
CA PRO A 127 17.49 -8.82 -3.32
C PRO A 127 16.45 -9.75 -2.68
N SER A 128 15.92 -9.40 -1.51
CA SER A 128 14.92 -10.17 -0.78
C SER A 128 13.48 -9.68 -0.96
N PHE A 129 13.27 -8.58 -1.68
CA PHE A 129 11.99 -7.89 -1.79
C PHE A 129 11.38 -7.45 -0.43
N ARG A 130 12.18 -7.41 0.63
CA ARG A 130 11.72 -7.07 1.97
C ARG A 130 11.28 -5.62 2.03
N ASP A 131 12.02 -4.74 1.38
CA ASP A 131 11.71 -3.32 1.38
C ASP A 131 10.46 -3.04 0.52
N VAL A 132 10.23 -3.82 -0.54
CA VAL A 132 8.97 -3.80 -1.30
C VAL A 132 7.80 -4.18 -0.39
N VAL A 133 7.91 -5.26 0.38
CA VAL A 133 6.86 -5.69 1.33
C VAL A 133 6.61 -4.62 2.40
N LEU A 134 7.66 -4.03 2.97
CA LEU A 134 7.53 -2.93 3.94
C LEU A 134 6.82 -1.71 3.34
N SER A 135 7.13 -1.38 2.09
CA SER A 135 6.49 -0.30 1.34
C SER A 135 5.01 -0.54 1.11
N LEU A 136 4.64 -1.78 0.76
CA LEU A 136 3.24 -2.18 0.62
C LEU A 136 2.49 -2.11 1.96
N GLY A 137 3.14 -2.52 3.06
CA GLY A 137 2.59 -2.36 4.40
C GLY A 137 2.32 -0.90 4.76
N ALA A 138 3.26 0.00 4.46
CA ALA A 138 3.07 1.44 4.68
C ALA A 138 1.92 2.03 3.84
N TRP A 139 1.77 1.55 2.60
CA TRP A 139 0.65 1.90 1.73
C TRP A 139 -0.69 1.44 2.32
N VAL A 140 -0.78 0.18 2.74
CA VAL A 140 -1.99 -0.41 3.37
C VAL A 140 -2.38 0.34 4.64
N GLU A 141 -1.42 0.65 5.50
CA GLU A 141 -1.67 1.39 6.74
C GLU A 141 -2.24 2.79 6.46
N SER A 142 -1.66 3.50 5.49
CA SER A 142 -2.13 4.84 5.11
C SER A 142 -3.53 4.79 4.51
N PHE A 143 -3.84 3.75 3.74
CA PHE A 143 -5.18 3.49 3.23
C PHE A 143 -6.17 3.22 4.37
N ALA A 144 -5.79 2.38 5.33
CA ALA A 144 -6.63 1.99 6.46
C ALA A 144 -6.94 3.16 7.40
N ILE A 145 -5.95 4.02 7.70
CA ILE A 145 -6.16 5.25 8.48
C ILE A 145 -7.18 6.15 7.78
N GLY A 146 -7.02 6.40 6.48
CA GLY A 146 -7.99 7.20 5.72
C GLY A 146 -9.39 6.58 5.68
N ALA A 147 -9.49 5.25 5.60
CA ALA A 147 -10.76 4.55 5.62
C ALA A 147 -11.46 4.67 7.00
N ALA A 148 -10.70 4.53 8.08
CA ALA A 148 -11.19 4.67 9.44
C ALA A 148 -11.73 6.09 9.72
N GLU A 149 -11.10 7.13 9.16
CA GLU A 149 -11.62 8.51 9.22
C GLU A 149 -13.02 8.66 8.58
N HIS A 150 -13.38 7.76 7.66
CA HIS A 150 -14.69 7.72 7.00
C HIS A 150 -15.64 6.68 7.62
N GLY A 151 -15.27 6.08 8.76
CA GLY A 151 -16.08 5.08 9.45
C GLY A 151 -16.09 3.72 8.77
N TYR A 152 -14.99 3.33 8.11
CA TYR A 152 -14.79 1.99 7.56
C TYR A 152 -13.60 1.28 8.20
N ASP A 153 -13.79 0.00 8.53
CA ASP A 153 -12.72 -0.94 8.80
C ASP A 153 -12.14 -1.45 7.47
N THR A 154 -10.83 -1.75 7.47
CA THR A 154 -10.13 -2.23 6.27
C THR A 154 -9.78 -3.70 6.42
N HIS A 155 -10.30 -4.53 5.53
CA HIS A 155 -9.95 -5.95 5.43
C HIS A 155 -8.94 -6.17 4.30
N VAL A 156 -7.79 -6.76 4.63
CA VAL A 156 -6.69 -6.99 3.67
C VAL A 156 -6.47 -8.49 3.50
N GLU A 157 -6.59 -8.94 2.26
CA GLU A 157 -6.24 -10.30 1.83
C GLU A 157 -4.89 -10.27 1.12
N ALA A 158 -3.90 -10.95 1.68
CA ALA A 158 -2.63 -11.20 1.00
C ALA A 158 -2.80 -12.34 -0.01
N LEU A 159 -2.48 -12.08 -1.27
CA LEU A 159 -2.62 -13.06 -2.34
C LEU A 159 -1.33 -13.89 -2.47
N PRO A 160 -1.38 -15.12 -3.01
CA PRO A 160 -0.22 -16.02 -3.06
C PRO A 160 1.04 -15.40 -3.69
N LEU A 161 0.85 -14.48 -4.65
CA LEU A 161 1.94 -13.82 -5.36
C LEU A 161 2.79 -12.90 -4.47
N LEU A 162 2.26 -12.45 -3.33
CA LEU A 162 3.03 -11.66 -2.37
C LEU A 162 4.21 -12.46 -1.77
N SER A 163 4.08 -13.78 -1.69
CA SER A 163 5.14 -14.68 -1.23
C SER A 163 6.04 -15.20 -2.37
N GLN A 164 5.81 -14.73 -3.60
CA GLN A 164 6.50 -15.17 -4.83
C GLN A 164 6.93 -13.93 -5.65
N LEU A 165 7.38 -12.87 -4.97
CA LEU A 165 7.76 -11.62 -5.64
C LEU A 165 9.00 -11.80 -6.52
N GLU A 166 9.85 -12.77 -6.20
CA GLU A 166 11.01 -13.17 -7.01
C GLU A 166 10.63 -13.73 -8.39
N ASP A 167 9.39 -14.23 -8.54
CA ASP A 167 8.84 -14.75 -9.79
C ASP A 167 8.15 -13.67 -10.65
N LEU A 168 8.15 -12.42 -10.18
CA LEU A 168 7.69 -11.29 -10.97
C LEU A 168 8.73 -10.94 -12.04
N PRO A 169 8.30 -10.46 -13.22
CA PRO A 169 9.20 -9.82 -14.16
C PRO A 169 9.98 -8.71 -13.44
N LEU A 170 11.25 -8.50 -13.81
CA LEU A 170 12.07 -7.42 -13.26
C LEU A 170 11.83 -6.07 -13.95
N THR A 171 11.17 -6.08 -15.11
CA THR A 171 10.91 -4.89 -15.93
C THR A 171 9.46 -4.88 -16.42
N GLY A 172 9.00 -3.70 -16.84
CA GLY A 172 7.65 -3.50 -17.37
C GLY A 172 6.69 -2.79 -16.41
N PRO A 173 5.45 -2.56 -16.88
CA PRO A 173 4.37 -2.02 -16.07
C PRO A 173 3.86 -3.06 -15.06
N ALA A 174 3.03 -2.61 -14.12
CA ALA A 174 2.26 -3.56 -13.31
C ALA A 174 1.32 -4.39 -14.20
N ASP A 175 1.24 -5.68 -13.89
CA ASP A 175 0.29 -6.60 -14.50
C ASP A 175 -0.97 -6.69 -13.62
N ARG A 176 -2.09 -6.16 -14.12
CA ARG A 176 -3.37 -6.15 -13.40
C ARG A 176 -3.94 -7.55 -13.16
N ALA A 177 -3.52 -8.54 -13.95
CA ALA A 177 -3.92 -9.94 -13.73
C ALA A 177 -3.14 -10.61 -12.59
N ARG A 178 -2.16 -9.91 -12.00
CA ARG A 178 -1.25 -10.43 -10.97
C ARG A 178 -1.24 -9.53 -9.72
N PRO A 179 -2.40 -9.35 -9.05
CA PRO A 179 -2.44 -8.62 -7.79
C PRO A 179 -1.72 -9.39 -6.68
N VAL A 180 -1.09 -8.64 -5.76
CA VAL A 180 -0.42 -9.18 -4.57
C VAL A 180 -1.24 -8.93 -3.30
N LEU A 181 -2.12 -7.93 -3.31
CA LEU A 181 -3.03 -7.62 -2.22
C LEU A 181 -4.43 -7.34 -2.77
N ARG A 182 -5.44 -7.68 -1.97
CA ARG A 182 -6.81 -7.25 -2.16
C ARG A 182 -7.32 -6.59 -0.89
N VAL A 183 -7.93 -5.42 -1.03
CA VAL A 183 -8.36 -4.57 0.08
C VAL A 183 -9.86 -4.29 -0.06
N ARG A 184 -10.60 -4.55 1.02
CA ARG A 184 -12.04 -4.31 1.12
C ARG A 184 -12.33 -3.38 2.29
N LEU A 185 -13.39 -2.59 2.15
CA LEU A 185 -13.90 -1.76 3.23
C LEU A 185 -15.17 -2.36 3.78
N GLU A 186 -15.25 -2.44 5.10
CA GLU A 186 -16.44 -2.83 5.84
C GLU A 186 -16.88 -1.67 6.72
N PRO A 187 -18.18 -1.38 6.84
CA PRO A 187 -18.59 -0.27 7.69
C PRO A 187 -18.27 -0.57 9.16
N ALA A 188 -17.62 0.40 9.82
CA ALA A 188 -17.17 0.24 11.22
C ALA A 188 -18.39 0.06 12.14
N GLY A 189 -18.40 -1.04 12.89
CA GLY A 189 -19.50 -1.41 13.81
C GLY A 189 -20.44 -2.52 13.30
N ALA A 190 -20.25 -3.04 12.09
CA ALA A 190 -21.02 -4.20 11.61
C ALA A 190 -20.73 -5.49 12.40
N ALA A 191 -19.49 -5.67 12.88
CA ALA A 191 -19.04 -6.88 13.56
C ALA A 191 -19.50 -7.01 15.04
N GLU A 192 -19.92 -5.92 15.69
CA GLU A 192 -20.36 -5.97 17.09
C GLU A 192 -21.79 -6.51 17.27
N SER A 193 -22.55 -6.72 16.19
CA SER A 193 -23.94 -7.19 16.28
C SER A 193 -24.13 -8.71 16.39
N GLU A 194 -23.13 -9.53 16.02
CA GLU A 194 -23.23 -11.00 16.12
C GLU A 194 -22.62 -11.60 17.40
N ALA A 195 -21.88 -10.82 18.19
CA ALA A 195 -21.38 -11.25 19.50
C ALA A 195 -22.51 -11.15 20.54
N GLY A 196 -23.44 -12.10 20.46
CA GLY A 196 -24.53 -12.27 21.40
C GLY A 196 -24.09 -12.19 22.86
N ALA A 197 -24.80 -11.34 23.60
CA ALA A 197 -25.32 -11.60 24.95
C ALA A 197 -24.63 -12.74 25.71
N THR A 198 -23.39 -12.53 26.16
CA THR A 198 -22.86 -13.33 27.27
C THR A 198 -23.29 -12.64 28.54
N THR A 199 -24.22 -13.26 29.25
CA THR A 199 -24.70 -12.89 30.58
C THR A 199 -23.52 -12.51 31.50
N PRO A 200 -23.61 -11.41 32.26
CA PRO A 200 -22.54 -11.05 33.19
C PRO A 200 -22.43 -12.13 34.28
N PRO A 201 -21.23 -12.67 34.58
CA PRO A 201 -21.05 -13.45 35.79
C PRO A 201 -21.19 -12.51 36.98
N THR A 202 -22.26 -12.73 37.74
CA THR A 202 -22.45 -12.16 39.07
C THR A 202 -21.41 -12.78 40.00
N GLY A 203 -20.49 -11.94 40.48
CA GLY A 203 -19.78 -12.14 41.75
C GLY A 203 -18.48 -12.95 41.67
N ALA A 204 -17.36 -12.25 41.87
CA ALA A 204 -16.43 -12.56 42.95
C ALA A 204 -15.43 -11.42 43.11
N THR A 205 -15.56 -10.69 44.21
CA THR A 205 -14.49 -9.86 44.78
C THR A 205 -13.34 -10.78 45.16
N THR A 206 -12.15 -10.61 44.59
CA THR A 206 -10.93 -11.20 45.14
C THR A 206 -9.87 -10.12 45.27
N THR A 207 -9.77 -9.62 46.50
CA THR A 207 -8.63 -8.87 47.03
C THR A 207 -7.36 -9.72 46.85
N THR A 208 -6.34 -9.20 46.16
CA THR A 208 -4.99 -9.79 46.18
C THR A 208 -4.00 -8.74 46.66
N THR A 209 -3.44 -9.07 47.82
CA THR A 209 -2.47 -8.35 48.63
C THR A 209 -1.08 -8.35 47.98
N ALA A 210 -0.40 -7.22 48.06
CA ALA A 210 1.01 -7.05 47.69
C ALA A 210 1.97 -7.65 48.73
N SER A 211 3.02 -8.32 48.26
CA SER A 211 4.35 -8.59 48.86
C SER A 211 5.03 -9.55 47.88
N GLY A 212 6.21 -9.37 47.30
CA GLY A 212 7.43 -8.67 47.67
C GLY A 212 8.59 -9.61 47.29
N THR A 213 9.77 -9.05 46.96
CA THR A 213 11.10 -9.68 46.91
C THR A 213 11.64 -10.18 45.54
N THR A 214 12.55 -9.38 44.98
CA THR A 214 13.92 -9.69 44.52
C THR A 214 14.20 -11.09 43.96
N THR A 215 14.70 -11.17 42.71
CA THR A 215 16.09 -11.57 42.37
C THR A 215 16.30 -11.44 40.85
N ASP A 216 17.24 -10.58 40.48
CA ASP A 216 17.88 -10.48 39.16
C ASP A 216 19.12 -11.38 39.16
N PRO A 217 19.26 -12.29 38.18
CA PRO A 217 20.60 -12.70 37.79
C PRO A 217 20.71 -12.98 36.29
N ASN A 218 20.91 -11.98 35.42
CA ASN A 218 21.82 -12.19 34.27
C ASN A 218 22.32 -10.90 33.61
N ALA A 219 23.35 -10.30 34.21
CA ALA A 219 24.35 -9.57 33.47
C ALA A 219 25.37 -10.59 32.93
N THR A 220 25.57 -10.67 31.61
CA THR A 220 26.88 -10.78 30.93
C THR A 220 26.66 -10.80 29.42
N ASN A 221 26.92 -9.66 28.75
CA ASN A 221 27.66 -9.73 27.50
C ASN A 221 28.36 -8.39 27.25
N ALA A 222 29.69 -8.45 27.34
CA ALA A 222 30.58 -7.34 27.10
C ALA A 222 31.39 -7.61 25.82
N ALA A 223 31.52 -6.54 25.03
CA ALA A 223 32.60 -6.20 24.08
C ALA A 223 32.64 -6.95 22.72
N PRO A 224 33.30 -6.41 21.67
CA PRO A 224 34.19 -5.23 21.69
C PRO A 224 33.96 -4.17 20.61
N ALA A 225 34.52 -2.99 20.89
CA ALA A 225 34.84 -1.96 19.92
C ALA A 225 35.94 -2.45 18.96
N GLY A 226 35.71 -2.30 17.66
CA GLY A 226 36.66 -2.57 16.59
C GLY A 226 36.66 -1.41 15.60
N ALA A 227 37.81 -0.75 15.49
CA ALA A 227 38.08 0.33 14.56
C ALA A 227 37.95 -0.11 13.09
N ALA A 228 37.48 0.79 12.23
CA ALA A 228 37.72 0.72 10.78
C ALA A 228 38.09 2.09 10.23
N THR A 229 39.32 2.15 9.74
CA THR A 229 40.00 3.22 9.02
C THR A 229 39.50 3.36 7.58
N ASN A 230 39.52 4.60 7.08
CA ASN A 230 39.72 5.09 5.70
C ASN A 230 39.34 4.19 4.50
N ALA A 231 38.52 4.73 3.59
CA ALA A 231 38.78 4.66 2.15
C ALA A 231 38.11 5.81 1.38
N THR A 232 38.93 6.80 1.01
CA THR A 232 38.74 7.65 -0.16
C THR A 232 38.60 6.77 -1.40
N SER A 233 37.61 7.02 -2.26
CA SER A 233 37.62 6.51 -3.62
C SER A 233 37.07 7.54 -4.60
N ALA A 234 37.93 7.80 -5.57
CA ALA A 234 37.82 8.79 -6.62
C ALA A 234 36.64 8.51 -7.56
N ALA A 235 36.01 9.60 -7.99
CA ALA A 235 35.14 9.62 -9.15
C ALA A 235 35.93 9.22 -10.41
N THR A 236 35.46 8.17 -11.08
CA THR A 236 35.87 7.84 -12.45
C THR A 236 34.70 8.22 -13.37
N ALA A 237 34.95 9.14 -14.29
CA ALA A 237 33.99 9.57 -15.31
C ALA A 237 33.74 8.44 -16.34
N PRO A 238 32.50 8.23 -16.80
CA PRO A 238 32.25 7.36 -17.95
C PRO A 238 32.56 8.09 -19.27
N GLY A 239 33.24 7.35 -20.14
CA GLY A 239 33.78 7.78 -21.41
C GLY A 239 32.75 8.14 -22.48
N THR A 240 33.28 8.91 -23.42
CA THR A 240 32.68 9.50 -24.59
C THR A 240 32.01 8.49 -25.52
N THR A 241 30.81 8.85 -25.92
CA THR A 241 29.89 8.24 -26.88
C THR A 241 30.56 7.91 -28.23
N GLY A 242 30.50 6.64 -28.63
CA GLY A 242 30.69 6.22 -30.03
C GLY A 242 29.36 6.35 -30.79
N ALA A 243 29.37 7.06 -31.91
CA ALA A 243 28.23 7.19 -32.82
C ALA A 243 28.35 6.15 -33.96
N PRO A 244 27.30 5.35 -34.24
CA PRO A 244 27.25 4.55 -35.45
C PRO A 244 26.69 5.33 -36.65
N THR A 245 27.23 4.93 -37.80
CA THR A 245 27.08 5.44 -39.16
C THR A 245 25.86 4.83 -39.87
N GLY A 246 25.26 5.58 -40.80
CA GLY A 246 24.34 5.09 -41.84
C GLY A 246 22.86 5.32 -41.53
N ALA A 247 21.94 5.62 -42.45
CA ALA A 247 21.91 5.78 -43.91
C ALA A 247 20.71 6.72 -44.21
N GLY A 248 20.66 7.57 -45.23
CA GLY A 248 20.51 7.21 -46.63
C GLY A 248 19.11 7.59 -47.15
N THR A 249 19.06 8.34 -48.26
CA THR A 249 17.94 8.47 -49.22
C THR A 249 16.75 9.34 -48.75
N THR A 250 16.36 10.43 -49.41
CA THR A 250 15.65 10.43 -50.71
C THR A 250 15.56 11.87 -51.23
N ALA A 251 15.95 12.14 -52.48
CA ALA A 251 15.61 13.37 -53.18
C ALA A 251 15.15 13.04 -54.60
N ALA A 252 13.85 13.18 -54.83
CA ALA A 252 13.24 13.11 -56.16
C ALA A 252 12.16 14.19 -56.29
N SER A 253 12.49 15.19 -57.11
CA SER A 253 11.67 15.71 -58.22
C SER A 253 10.23 16.20 -57.96
N ARG A 254 10.02 17.50 -58.17
CA ARG A 254 9.12 18.09 -59.20
C ARG A 254 9.14 19.62 -59.06
N ARG A 255 9.59 20.30 -60.13
CA ARG A 255 8.84 21.22 -61.01
C ARG A 255 8.61 22.61 -60.43
#